data_AF-A0A413UMJ7-F1
#
_entry.id   AF-A0A413UMJ7-F1
#
_cell.length_a   1.000
_cell.length_b   1.000
_cell.length_c   1.000
_cell.angle_alpha   90.00
_cell.angle_beta   90.00
_cell.angle_gamma   90.00
#
_symmetry.space_group_name_H-M   'P 1'
#
loop_
_entity.id
_entity.type
_entity.pdbx_description
1 polymer ?
#
loop_
_entity_poly.entity_id
_entity_poly.type
_entity_poly.pdbx_seq_one_letter_code
_entity_poly.pdbx_strand_id
1 'polypeptide(L)' 'MRERSDRRVLLLELGVGEMTPGIITLPFWSMTAKLPDAHLLSVNISGGSAPLQLGSKAGAIQADLGALLS' A
#
# COMPACT_ATOMS: atom_id res chain seq x y z
N MET A 1 18.40 11.15 -11.42
CA MET A 1 17.45 10.44 -10.51
C MET A 1 18.29 9.61 -9.56
N ARG A 2 18.32 9.91 -8.25
CA ARG A 2 19.18 9.16 -7.31
C ARG A 2 18.57 7.77 -7.10
N GLU A 3 19.22 6.74 -7.62
CA GLU A 3 18.88 5.35 -7.34
C GLU A 3 19.12 5.08 -5.85
N ARG A 4 18.03 4.75 -5.13
CA ARG A 4 18.02 4.49 -3.69
C ARG A 4 18.02 2.99 -3.45
N SER A 5 19.05 2.28 -3.88
CA SER A 5 19.11 0.81 -3.80
C SER A 5 19.14 0.25 -2.37
N ASP A 6 19.27 1.10 -1.34
CA ASP A 6 19.45 0.69 0.06
C ASP A 6 18.39 1.23 1.04
N ARG A 7 17.24 1.74 0.55
CA ARG A 7 16.19 2.26 1.43
C ARG A 7 14.94 1.40 1.38
N ARG A 8 14.51 0.89 2.54
CA ARG A 8 13.18 0.32 2.76
C ARG A 8 12.11 1.30 2.31
N VAL A 9 11.16 0.84 1.51
CA VAL A 9 10.06 1.67 0.98
C VAL A 9 8.74 1.19 1.58
N LEU A 10 7.96 2.11 2.12
CA LEU A 10 6.56 1.87 2.45
C LEU A 10 5.69 2.60 1.43
N LEU A 11 4.89 1.84 0.70
CA LEU A 11 3.79 2.34 -0.11
C LEU A 11 2.55 2.37 0.77
N LEU A 12 2.04 3.58 1.04
CA LEU A 12 0.93 3.80 1.96
C LEU A 12 -0.31 4.27 1.19
N GLU A 13 -1.36 3.46 1.20
CA GLU A 13 -2.67 3.82 0.64
C GLU A 13 -3.56 4.32 1.78
N LEU A 14 -4.08 5.55 1.67
CA LEU A 14 -4.96 6.16 2.66
C LEU A 14 -6.31 6.45 2.03
N GLY A 15 -7.35 5.72 2.45
CA GLY A 15 -8.71 5.94 1.97
C GLY A 15 -8.91 5.64 0.48
N VAL A 16 -7.98 4.92 -0.15
CA VAL A 16 -8.08 4.54 -1.56
C VAL A 16 -9.19 3.50 -1.72
N GLY A 17 -10.13 3.78 -2.61
CA GLY A 17 -11.23 2.87 -2.96
C GLY A 17 -11.11 2.31 -4.37
N GLU A 18 -12.05 1.46 -4.74
CA GLU A 18 -12.03 0.64 -5.96
C GLU A 18 -12.56 1.35 -7.23
N MET A 19 -12.81 2.66 -7.17
CA MET A 19 -13.42 3.37 -8.31
C MET A 19 -12.49 3.47 -9.50
N THR A 20 -11.19 3.66 -9.26
CA THR A 20 -10.16 3.82 -10.29
C THR A 20 -8.86 3.12 -9.89
N PRO A 21 -8.83 1.78 -9.83
CA PRO A 21 -7.70 1.01 -9.31
C PRO A 21 -6.41 1.21 -10.13
N GLY A 22 -6.53 1.60 -11.41
CA GLY A 22 -5.39 1.87 -12.29
C GLY A 22 -4.54 3.09 -11.92
N ILE A 23 -5.05 3.99 -11.06
CA ILE A 23 -4.34 5.22 -10.71
C ILE A 23 -3.38 5.03 -9.52
N ILE A 24 -3.81 4.31 -8.48
CA ILE A 24 -3.03 4.11 -7.24
C ILE A 24 -2.79 2.63 -6.96
N THR A 25 -3.85 1.86 -6.78
CA THR A 25 -3.80 0.47 -6.32
C THR A 25 -2.89 -0.41 -7.19
N LEU A 26 -3.15 -0.48 -8.49
CA LEU A 26 -2.38 -1.33 -9.41
C LEU A 26 -0.91 -0.88 -9.55
N PRO A 27 -0.59 0.42 -9.70
CA PRO A 27 0.80 0.88 -9.67
C PRO A 27 1.52 0.52 -8.36
N PHE A 28 0.89 0.71 -7.21
CA PHE A 28 1.50 0.40 -5.91
C PHE A 28 1.76 -1.09 -5.74
N TRP A 29 0.84 -1.93 -6.18
CA TRP A 29 1.04 -3.38 -6.19
C TRP A 29 2.20 -3.77 -7.10
N SER A 30 2.28 -3.20 -8.30
CA SER A 30 3.39 -3.44 -9.24
C SER A 30 4.73 -3.02 -8.64
N MET A 31 4.79 -1.87 -7.98
CA MET A 31 6.01 -1.38 -7.32
C MET A 31 6.41 -2.27 -6.14
N THR A 32 5.46 -2.66 -5.29
CA THR A 32 5.70 -3.54 -4.14
C THR A 32 6.21 -4.90 -4.60
N ALA A 33 5.68 -5.44 -5.69
CA ALA A 33 6.17 -6.71 -6.25
C ALA A 33 7.60 -6.60 -6.80
N LYS A 34 7.93 -5.50 -7.50
CA LYS A 34 9.22 -5.30 -8.18
C LYS A 34 10.36 -4.89 -7.25
N LEU A 35 10.08 -4.09 -6.23
CA LEU A 35 11.09 -3.55 -5.33
C LEU A 35 11.38 -4.56 -4.19
N PRO A 36 12.64 -5.00 -4.01
CA PRO A 36 12.95 -6.08 -3.08
C PRO A 36 12.55 -5.72 -1.64
N ASP A 37 12.79 -4.49 -1.21
CA ASP A 37 12.58 -4.03 0.17
C ASP A 37 11.39 -3.04 0.31
N ALA A 38 10.36 -3.25 -0.52
CA ALA A 38 9.12 -2.46 -0.50
C ALA A 38 7.97 -3.21 0.18
N HIS A 39 7.18 -2.50 0.97
CA HIS A 39 5.97 -3.01 1.62
C HIS A 39 4.79 -2.11 1.29
N LEU A 40 3.61 -2.71 1.19
CA LEU A 40 2.33 -2.03 1.01
C LEU A 40 1.57 -2.06 2.33
N LEU A 41 1.04 -0.90 2.74
CA LEU A 41 0.07 -0.82 3.82
C LEU A 41 -1.13 -0.01 3.33
N SER A 42 -2.30 -0.62 3.38
CA SER A 42 -3.56 0.06 3.04
C SER A 42 -4.32 0.36 4.31
N VAL A 43 -4.77 1.61 4.45
CA VAL A 43 -5.62 2.06 5.56
C VAL A 43 -6.91 2.60 4.98
N ASN A 44 -8.04 2.01 5.35
CA ASN A 44 -9.35 2.49 4.92
C ASN A 44 -10.40 2.21 6.00
N ILE A 45 -11.42 3.07 6.09
CA ILE A 45 -12.56 2.87 6.99
C ILE A 45 -13.43 1.70 6.53
N SER A 46 -13.51 1.48 5.21
CA SER A 46 -14.11 0.26 4.65
C SER A 46 -13.12 -0.88 4.79
N GLY A 47 -13.56 -2.00 5.40
CA GLY A 47 -12.75 -3.20 5.51
C GLY A 47 -12.35 -3.74 4.13
N GLY A 48 -11.04 -3.90 3.91
CA GLY A 48 -10.45 -4.51 2.73
C GLY A 48 -9.36 -5.50 3.14
N SER A 49 -9.09 -6.50 2.31
CA SER A 49 -7.99 -7.44 2.52
C SER A 49 -6.75 -7.00 1.75
N ALA A 50 -5.57 -7.25 2.34
CA ALA A 50 -4.32 -7.07 1.63
C ALA A 50 -4.27 -8.01 0.39
N PRO A 51 -3.69 -7.57 -0.73
CA PRO A 51 -3.56 -8.41 -1.92
C PRO A 51 -2.76 -9.67 -1.66
N LEU A 52 -3.42 -10.83 -1.78
CA LEU A 52 -2.82 -12.16 -1.57
C LEU A 52 -1.53 -12.37 -2.39
N GLN A 53 -1.47 -11.83 -3.60
CA GLN A 53 -0.32 -11.93 -4.50
C GLN A 53 0.94 -11.22 -3.99
N LEU A 54 0.81 -10.28 -3.04
CA LEU A 54 1.95 -9.61 -2.42
C LEU A 54 2.41 -10.34 -1.14
N GLY A 55 1.68 -11.35 -0.68
CA GLY A 55 2.03 -12.17 0.48
C GLY A 55 2.35 -11.33 1.71
N SER A 56 3.49 -11.61 2.35
CA SER A 56 3.95 -10.89 3.55
C SER A 56 4.36 -9.44 3.29
N LYS A 57 4.44 -8.99 2.03
CA LYS A 57 4.81 -7.61 1.67
C LYS A 57 3.61 -6.65 1.74
N ALA A 58 2.41 -7.13 2.04
CA ALA A 58 1.21 -6.29 2.12
C ALA A 58 0.43 -6.50 3.41
N GLY A 59 -0.11 -5.41 3.95
CA GLY A 59 -1.02 -5.39 5.09
C GLY A 59 -2.19 -4.44 4.85
N ALA A 60 -3.29 -4.68 5.57
CA ALA A 60 -4.45 -3.82 5.56
C ALA A 60 -4.88 -3.49 6.99
N ILE A 61 -5.20 -2.23 7.25
CA ILE A 61 -5.73 -1.73 8.51
C ILE A 61 -7.11 -1.14 8.22
N GLN A 62 -8.13 -1.68 8.90
CA GLN A 62 -9.44 -1.07 8.89
C GLN A 62 -9.53 -0.03 10.02
N ALA A 63 -9.51 1.25 9.68
CA ALA A 63 -9.55 2.33 10.66
C ALA A 63 -10.10 3.63 10.06
N ASP A 64 -10.68 4.46 10.93
CA ASP A 64 -10.89 5.87 10.62
C ASP A 64 -9.54 6.59 10.56
N LEU A 65 -9.29 7.31 9.47
CA LEU A 65 -8.01 7.98 9.26
C LEU A 65 -7.78 9.14 10.24
N GLY A 66 -8.85 9.85 10.61
CA GLY A 66 -8.76 10.96 11.57
C GLY A 66 -8.31 10.47 12.94
N ALA A 67 -8.92 9.38 13.42
CA ALA A 67 -8.58 8.73 14.67
C ALA A 67 -7.21 8.00 14.65
N LEU A 68 -6.79 7.45 13.50
CA LEU A 68 -5.52 6.73 13.39
C LEU A 68 -4.31 7.67 13.38
N LEU A 69 -4.44 8.85 12.77
CA LEU A 69 -3.32 9.78 12.53
C LEU A 69 -3.25 10.92 13.56
N SER A 70 -4.07 10.89 14.61
CA SER A 70 -4.14 11.92 15.65
C SER A 70 -2.91 11.95 16.56
#